data_AF-A0A0L0BPP6-F1
#
_entry.id   AF-A0A0L0BPP6-F1
#
_cell.length_a   1.000
_cell.length_b   1.000
_cell.length_c   1.000
_cell.angle_alpha   90.00
_cell.angle_beta   90.00
_cell.angle_gamma   90.00
#
_symmetry.space_group_name_H-M   'P 1'
#
loop_
_entity.id
_entity.type
_entity.pdbx_description
1 polymer ?
#
loop_
_entity_poly.entity_id
_entity_poly.type
_entity_poly.pdbx_seq_one_letter_code
_entity_poly.pdbx_strand_id
1 'polypeptide(L)'
;TLPDRLEIEINSSANITCRINPSKFGGNVNSSSLYFEQEDTKHIVPNDNIHILNDTTIVFMLRNATEQDRYYICKIGTKGIGITHVSVGTAPLDITDFKCRGYDYTYMVCNFTKPHNVLLTHYNLSYTAQSPNYIQTCHLEMQQNQGICNLTMDKNNYRPNYEFYNFTLKGQNEVGVNVQSFWINHYES
;
A
#
# COMPACT_ATOMS: atom_id res chain seq x y z
N THR A 1 6.60 9.34 -18.76
CA THR A 1 5.98 8.00 -18.88
C THR A 1 4.58 8.12 -18.33
N LEU A 2 3.70 7.15 -18.58
CA LEU A 2 2.37 7.10 -17.98
C LEU A 2 2.02 5.64 -17.61
N PRO A 3 1.49 5.38 -16.41
CA PRO A 3 1.34 6.34 -15.30
C PRO A 3 2.70 6.69 -14.65
N ASP A 4 2.73 7.72 -13.79
CA ASP A 4 3.93 8.08 -13.00
C ASP A 4 4.10 7.15 -11.77
N ARG A 5 2.99 6.64 -11.23
CA ARG A 5 2.93 5.64 -10.17
C ARG A 5 1.93 4.56 -10.56
N LEU A 6 2.30 3.30 -10.32
CA LEU A 6 1.51 2.13 -10.61
C LEU A 6 1.49 1.23 -9.37
N GLU A 7 0.31 1.04 -8.81
CA GLU A 7 0.09 0.13 -7.68
C GLU A 7 -0.88 -0.96 -8.11
N ILE A 8 -0.42 -2.21 -8.09
CA ILE A 8 -1.22 -3.34 -8.60
C ILE A 8 -1.00 -4.59 -7.74
N GLU A 9 -1.93 -5.53 -7.85
CA GLU A 9 -1.87 -6.79 -7.12
C GLU A 9 -0.83 -7.75 -7.74
N ILE A 10 -0.25 -8.62 -6.92
CA ILE A 10 0.57 -9.73 -7.41
C ILE A 10 -0.23 -10.57 -8.44
N ASN A 11 0.47 -11.08 -9.46
CA ASN A 11 -0.07 -11.79 -10.63
C ASN A 11 -0.93 -10.96 -11.59
N SER A 12 -1.21 -9.69 -11.27
CA SER A 12 -1.89 -8.81 -12.22
C SER A 12 -0.96 -8.37 -13.36
N SER A 13 -1.53 -7.68 -14.35
CA SER A 13 -0.79 -7.15 -15.49
C SER A 13 -1.14 -5.69 -15.72
N ALA A 14 -0.16 -4.90 -16.17
CA ALA A 14 -0.32 -3.48 -16.41
C ALA A 14 0.60 -3.00 -17.53
N ASN A 15 0.27 -1.85 -18.09
CA ASN A 15 1.02 -1.24 -19.18
C ASN A 15 1.64 0.08 -18.73
N ILE A 16 2.93 0.24 -19.00
CA ILE A 16 3.66 1.48 -18.78
C ILE A 16 4.03 2.05 -20.14
N THR A 17 3.47 3.21 -20.46
CA THR A 17 3.66 3.87 -21.75
C THR A 17 4.80 4.88 -21.67
N CYS A 18 5.72 4.79 -22.62
CA CYS A 18 6.74 5.81 -22.81
C CYS A 18 6.58 6.47 -24.17
N ARG A 19 6.55 7.81 -24.19
CA ARG A 19 6.41 8.61 -25.39
C ARG A 19 7.53 9.63 -25.48
N ILE A 20 8.24 9.64 -26.60
CA ILE A 20 9.24 10.66 -26.94
C ILE A 20 8.52 11.94 -27.34
N ASN A 21 9.09 13.08 -26.95
CA ASN A 21 8.75 14.37 -27.53
C ASN A 21 9.74 14.71 -28.66
N PRO A 22 9.36 14.60 -29.95
CA PRO A 22 10.27 14.79 -31.08
C PRO A 22 10.97 16.15 -31.07
N SER A 23 10.27 17.19 -30.58
CA SER A 23 10.78 18.55 -30.47
C SER A 23 11.98 18.68 -29.52
N LYS A 24 12.11 17.77 -28.55
CA LYS A 24 13.22 17.77 -27.57
C LYS A 24 14.43 16.93 -27.98
N PHE A 25 14.23 15.93 -28.85
CA PHE A 25 15.26 14.93 -29.15
C PHE A 25 15.79 15.01 -30.59
N GLY A 26 15.28 15.95 -31.39
CA GLY A 26 15.64 16.07 -32.81
C GLY A 26 15.00 14.96 -33.64
N GLY A 27 14.60 15.26 -34.87
CA GLY A 27 13.80 14.35 -35.73
C GLY A 27 14.46 13.02 -36.12
N ASN A 28 15.68 12.74 -35.65
CA ASN A 28 16.45 11.53 -35.99
C ASN A 28 16.33 10.40 -34.96
N VAL A 29 15.46 10.53 -33.94
CA VAL A 29 15.27 9.46 -32.95
C VAL A 29 13.84 8.94 -32.93
N ASN A 30 13.73 7.62 -33.04
CA ASN A 30 12.48 6.88 -33.11
C ASN A 30 12.37 5.84 -31.98
N SER A 31 11.23 5.18 -31.91
CA SER A 31 10.88 4.24 -30.84
C SER A 31 11.69 2.96 -30.82
N SER A 32 12.35 2.58 -31.93
CA SER A 32 13.28 1.45 -31.92
C SER A 32 14.53 1.69 -31.07
N SER A 33 14.79 2.93 -30.67
CA SER A 33 15.89 3.29 -29.77
C SER A 33 15.46 3.40 -28.30
N LEU A 34 14.16 3.18 -28.02
CA LEU A 34 13.62 3.23 -26.67
C LEU A 34 13.71 1.89 -25.97
N TYR A 35 14.01 1.93 -24.68
CA TYR A 35 13.96 0.77 -23.80
C TYR A 35 13.59 1.22 -22.38
N PHE A 36 13.17 0.25 -21.57
CA PHE A 36 13.02 0.44 -20.14
C PHE A 36 14.16 -0.25 -19.40
N GLU A 37 14.65 0.37 -18.34
CA GLU A 37 15.57 -0.25 -17.39
C GLU A 37 15.03 -0.10 -15.97
N GLN A 38 15.39 -1.04 -15.10
CA GLN A 38 15.19 -0.91 -13.66
C GLN A 38 16.24 0.06 -13.09
N GLU A 39 15.80 1.01 -12.27
CA GLU A 39 16.70 2.05 -11.74
C GLU A 39 17.79 1.47 -10.82
N ASP A 40 17.42 0.49 -9.99
CA ASP A 40 18.25 -0.10 -8.94
C ASP A 40 19.30 -1.07 -9.49
N THR A 41 18.90 -1.98 -10.39
CA THR A 41 19.77 -3.04 -10.92
C THR A 41 20.41 -2.68 -12.27
N LYS A 42 19.92 -1.63 -12.94
CA LYS A 42 20.22 -1.31 -14.35
C LYS A 42 19.87 -2.43 -15.32
N HIS A 43 19.08 -3.40 -14.89
CA HIS A 43 18.63 -4.49 -15.75
C HIS A 43 17.65 -3.94 -16.80
N ILE A 44 17.95 -4.22 -18.07
CA ILE A 44 17.11 -3.82 -19.20
C ILE A 44 15.89 -4.76 -19.28
N VAL A 45 14.70 -4.18 -19.42
CA VAL A 45 13.48 -4.95 -19.62
C VAL A 45 13.58 -5.73 -20.94
N PRO A 46 13.33 -7.05 -20.95
CA PRO A 46 13.39 -7.86 -22.16
C PRO A 46 12.48 -7.33 -23.27
N ASN A 47 12.95 -7.38 -24.51
CA ASN A 47 12.20 -6.90 -25.68
C ASN A 47 10.84 -7.59 -25.86
N ASP A 48 10.70 -8.85 -25.42
CA ASP A 48 9.43 -9.58 -25.47
C ASP A 48 8.32 -8.94 -24.62
N ASN A 49 8.70 -8.12 -23.63
CA ASN A 49 7.78 -7.35 -22.81
C ASN A 49 7.57 -5.93 -23.33
N ILE A 50 8.23 -5.52 -24.42
CA ILE A 50 8.12 -4.20 -25.02
C ILE A 50 7.35 -4.29 -26.34
N HIS A 51 6.36 -3.42 -26.51
CA HIS A 51 5.62 -3.27 -27.76
C HIS A 51 5.81 -1.86 -28.32
N ILE A 52 6.28 -1.76 -29.56
CA ILE A 52 6.34 -0.48 -30.29
C ILE A 52 4.94 -0.17 -30.81
N LEU A 53 4.31 0.91 -30.32
CA LEU A 53 2.99 1.33 -30.79
C LEU A 53 3.07 2.17 -32.07
N ASN A 54 4.07 3.05 -32.15
CA ASN A 54 4.35 3.92 -33.30
C ASN A 54 5.78 4.46 -33.19
N ASP A 55 6.17 5.34 -34.12
CA ASP A 55 7.53 5.90 -34.18
C ASP A 55 7.96 6.67 -32.94
N THR A 56 7.05 7.11 -32.07
CA THR A 56 7.36 7.90 -30.86
C THR A 56 6.98 7.22 -29.54
N THR A 57 6.32 6.07 -29.57
CA THR A 57 5.74 5.44 -28.38
C THR A 57 6.07 3.95 -28.29
N ILE A 58 6.58 3.54 -27.13
CA ILE A 58 6.66 2.13 -26.71
C ILE A 58 5.79 1.88 -25.47
N VAL A 59 5.37 0.65 -25.29
CA VAL A 59 4.67 0.17 -24.10
C VAL A 59 5.45 -0.97 -23.49
N PHE A 60 5.75 -0.87 -22.20
CA PHE A 60 6.18 -2.00 -21.40
C PHE A 60 4.94 -2.71 -20.83
N MET A 61 4.76 -3.97 -21.22
CA MET A 61 3.74 -4.87 -20.71
C MET A 61 4.30 -5.63 -19.50
N LEU A 62 4.00 -5.15 -18.30
CA LEU A 62 4.30 -5.86 -17.07
C LEU A 62 3.25 -6.97 -16.91
N ARG A 63 3.67 -8.23 -17.08
CA ARG A 63 2.79 -9.41 -17.01
C ARG A 63 3.11 -10.24 -15.78
N ASN A 64 2.09 -10.86 -15.20
CA ASN A 64 2.21 -11.73 -14.02
C ASN A 64 3.11 -11.10 -12.96
N ALA A 65 2.77 -9.88 -12.56
CA ALA A 65 3.65 -9.04 -11.77
C ALA A 65 3.99 -9.71 -10.43
N THR A 66 5.28 -9.81 -10.13
CA THR A 66 5.76 -10.28 -8.82
C THR A 66 5.91 -9.11 -7.86
N GLU A 67 5.89 -9.40 -6.57
CA GLU A 67 6.14 -8.42 -5.52
C GLU A 67 7.42 -7.61 -5.82
N GLN A 68 7.28 -6.28 -5.83
CA GLN A 68 8.38 -5.37 -6.12
C GLN A 68 8.01 -3.95 -5.71
N ASP A 69 8.99 -3.17 -5.26
CA ASP A 69 8.89 -1.73 -5.09
C ASP A 69 10.07 -1.08 -5.79
N ARG A 70 9.87 -0.56 -7.01
CA ARG A 70 11.00 -0.03 -7.80
C ARG A 70 10.59 0.97 -8.86
N TYR A 71 11.58 1.70 -9.36
CA TYR A 71 11.41 2.59 -10.49
C TYR A 71 11.83 1.94 -11.80
N TYR A 72 11.00 2.11 -12.83
CA TYR A 72 11.33 1.83 -14.21
C TYR A 72 11.59 3.14 -14.95
N ILE A 73 12.75 3.24 -15.57
CA ILE A 73 13.16 4.41 -16.32
C ILE A 73 13.04 4.08 -17.82
N CYS A 74 12.25 4.88 -18.54
CA CYS A 74 12.29 4.86 -19.99
C CYS A 74 13.47 5.68 -20.49
N LYS A 75 14.28 5.10 -21.37
CA LYS A 75 15.50 5.71 -21.88
C LYS A 75 15.56 5.73 -23.40
N ILE A 76 16.36 6.67 -23.88
CA ILE A 76 16.74 6.84 -25.27
C ILE A 76 18.27 6.99 -25.32
N GLY A 77 18.96 5.97 -25.83
CA GLY A 77 20.41 5.86 -25.65
C GLY A 77 20.79 5.91 -24.16
N THR A 78 21.57 6.90 -23.74
CA THR A 78 21.98 7.09 -22.33
C THR A 78 21.05 8.00 -21.52
N LYS A 79 20.05 8.64 -22.14
CA LYS A 79 19.21 9.67 -21.52
C LYS A 79 17.91 9.08 -20.98
N GLY A 80 17.58 9.35 -19.71
CA GLY A 80 16.26 9.10 -19.13
C GLY A 80 15.24 10.13 -19.61
N ILE A 81 14.09 9.67 -20.09
CA ILE A 81 13.03 10.54 -20.62
C ILE A 81 11.71 10.42 -19.86
N GLY A 82 11.60 9.43 -18.97
CA GLY A 82 10.48 9.28 -18.05
C GLY A 82 10.78 8.20 -17.01
N ILE A 83 10.10 8.29 -15.89
CA ILE A 83 10.22 7.36 -14.76
C ILE A 83 8.82 6.98 -14.29
N THR A 84 8.63 5.71 -13.95
CA THR A 84 7.40 5.20 -13.35
C THR A 84 7.76 4.41 -12.10
N HIS A 85 7.18 4.78 -10.97
CA HIS A 85 7.26 4.01 -9.74
C HIS A 85 6.26 2.86 -9.80
N VAL A 86 6.71 1.64 -9.56
CA VAL A 86 5.89 0.44 -9.61
C VAL A 86 5.99 -0.26 -8.27
N SER A 87 4.85 -0.37 -7.60
CA SER A 87 4.68 -1.12 -6.37
C SER A 87 3.68 -2.25 -6.63
N VAL A 88 4.11 -3.48 -6.40
CA VAL A 88 3.29 -4.68 -6.56
C VAL A 88 3.25 -5.38 -5.24
N GLY A 89 2.04 -5.59 -4.71
CA GLY A 89 1.84 -6.24 -3.42
C GLY A 89 0.46 -6.88 -3.33
N THR A 90 -0.02 -7.06 -2.10
CA THR A 90 -1.30 -7.72 -1.85
C THR A 90 -2.32 -6.74 -1.29
N ALA A 91 -3.60 -7.15 -1.27
CA ALA A 91 -4.55 -6.52 -0.36
C ALA A 91 -4.04 -6.61 1.10
N PRO A 92 -4.54 -5.76 2.01
CA PRO A 92 -4.14 -5.79 3.41
C PRO A 92 -4.30 -7.18 4.02
N LEU A 93 -3.24 -7.70 4.65
CA LEU A 93 -3.26 -9.02 5.27
C LEU A 93 -3.96 -8.99 6.63
N ASP A 94 -4.29 -10.18 7.13
CA ASP A 94 -4.85 -10.34 8.47
C ASP A 94 -3.81 -9.95 9.54
N ILE A 95 -4.26 -9.16 10.51
CA ILE A 95 -3.59 -8.96 11.77
C ILE A 95 -3.83 -10.18 12.65
N THR A 96 -2.75 -10.78 13.14
CA THR A 96 -2.80 -12.01 13.95
C THR A 96 -2.49 -11.78 15.43
N ASP A 97 -1.98 -10.60 15.80
CA ASP A 97 -1.48 -10.30 17.14
C ASP A 97 -2.17 -9.10 17.81
N PHE A 98 -3.38 -8.75 17.34
CA PHE A 98 -4.16 -7.68 17.96
C PHE A 98 -4.47 -8.02 19.42
N LYS A 99 -4.06 -7.12 20.31
CA LYS A 99 -4.28 -7.28 21.75
C LYS A 99 -4.53 -5.93 22.40
N CYS A 100 -5.27 -5.97 23.49
CA CYS A 100 -5.47 -4.83 24.36
C CYS A 100 -5.03 -5.20 25.77
N ARG A 101 -4.55 -4.23 26.54
CA ARG A 101 -4.22 -4.38 27.96
C ARG A 101 -4.81 -3.24 28.75
N GLY A 102 -5.60 -3.57 29.77
CA GLY A 102 -6.12 -2.60 30.73
C GLY A 102 -5.06 -2.22 31.77
N TYR A 103 -5.06 -0.97 32.23
CA TYR A 103 -4.19 -0.50 33.30
C TYR A 103 -5.03 0.17 34.38
N ASP A 104 -5.15 -0.52 35.53
CA ASP A 104 -5.83 -0.05 36.74
C ASP A 104 -7.24 0.51 36.50
N TYR A 105 -7.94 0.01 35.47
CA TYR A 105 -9.26 0.52 35.05
C TYR A 105 -9.29 2.02 34.71
N THR A 106 -8.14 2.62 34.42
CA THR A 106 -8.04 4.06 34.08
C THR A 106 -7.87 4.28 32.58
N TYR A 107 -7.12 3.41 31.92
CA TYR A 107 -6.95 3.40 30.47
C TYR A 107 -6.70 1.99 29.96
N MET A 108 -6.89 1.81 28.65
CA MET A 108 -6.61 0.56 27.94
C MET A 108 -5.77 0.87 26.71
N VAL A 109 -4.73 0.06 26.47
CA VAL A 109 -3.84 0.21 25.32
C VAL A 109 -4.02 -0.99 24.41
N CYS A 110 -4.46 -0.75 23.18
CA CYS A 110 -4.55 -1.74 22.13
C CYS A 110 -3.39 -1.57 21.16
N ASN A 111 -2.79 -2.67 20.70
CA ASN A 111 -1.76 -2.64 19.68
C ASN A 111 -1.79 -3.87 18.78
N PHE A 112 -1.14 -3.73 17.63
CA PHE A 112 -0.90 -4.80 16.69
C PHE A 112 0.36 -4.53 15.88
N THR A 113 0.93 -5.59 15.31
CA THR A 113 2.05 -5.50 14.36
C THR A 113 1.51 -5.46 12.93
N LYS A 114 1.97 -4.50 12.14
CA LYS A 114 1.61 -4.38 10.72
C LYS A 114 2.29 -5.50 9.93
N PRO A 115 1.56 -6.36 9.20
CA PRO A 115 2.14 -7.32 8.28
C PRO A 115 2.94 -6.59 7.20
N HIS A 116 3.99 -7.25 6.71
CA HIS A 116 4.74 -6.72 5.58
C HIS A 116 3.83 -6.62 4.35
N ASN A 117 3.86 -5.46 3.70
CA ASN A 117 3.25 -5.23 2.40
C ASN A 117 4.01 -4.10 1.71
N VAL A 118 4.34 -4.31 0.44
CA VAL A 118 4.93 -3.29 -0.42
C VAL A 118 3.97 -2.12 -0.62
N LEU A 119 2.67 -2.40 -0.69
CA LEU A 119 1.64 -1.38 -0.85
C LEU A 119 1.35 -0.70 0.48
N LEU A 120 1.41 0.63 0.48
CA LEU A 120 1.11 1.42 1.67
C LEU A 120 -0.32 1.16 2.13
N THR A 121 -0.46 0.60 3.32
CA THR A 121 -1.76 0.24 3.89
C THR A 121 -2.16 1.23 4.98
N HIS A 122 -3.34 1.81 4.83
CA HIS A 122 -3.98 2.66 5.82
C HIS A 122 -4.88 1.81 6.72
N TYR A 123 -4.74 1.97 8.03
CA TYR A 123 -5.58 1.26 8.99
C TYR A 123 -6.43 2.24 9.80
N ASN A 124 -7.68 1.86 10.02
CA ASN A 124 -8.62 2.55 10.90
C ASN A 124 -9.15 1.56 11.92
N LEU A 125 -9.15 1.95 13.20
CA LEU A 125 -9.70 1.15 14.29
C LEU A 125 -10.95 1.84 14.83
N SER A 126 -12.05 1.11 14.85
CA SER A 126 -13.26 1.51 15.56
C SER A 126 -13.62 0.44 16.59
N TYR A 127 -14.52 0.76 17.50
CA TYR A 127 -15.02 -0.22 18.45
C TYR A 127 -16.46 0.08 18.86
N THR A 128 -17.12 -0.95 19.37
CA THR A 128 -18.40 -0.86 20.08
C THR A 128 -18.22 -1.48 21.46
N ALA A 129 -18.91 -0.94 22.46
CA ALA A 129 -18.87 -1.47 23.80
C ALA A 129 -20.30 -1.52 24.37
N GLN A 130 -20.70 -2.72 24.84
CA GLN A 130 -22.03 -3.09 25.37
C GLN A 130 -23.23 -2.94 24.42
N SER A 131 -23.33 -1.85 23.64
CA SER A 131 -24.39 -1.63 22.65
C SER A 131 -23.80 -1.48 21.25
N PRO A 132 -24.22 -2.30 20.26
CA PRO A 132 -23.71 -2.24 18.89
C PRO A 132 -24.10 -0.95 18.15
N ASN A 133 -25.03 -0.16 18.70
CA ASN A 133 -25.57 1.03 18.04
C ASN A 133 -24.66 2.27 18.14
N TYR A 134 -23.57 2.21 18.92
CA TYR A 134 -22.65 3.34 19.09
C TYR A 134 -21.22 2.94 18.74
N ILE A 135 -20.81 3.28 17.51
CA ILE A 135 -19.46 3.05 17.02
C ILE A 135 -18.57 4.22 17.45
N GLN A 136 -17.50 3.91 18.16
CA GLN A 136 -16.45 4.85 18.55
C GLN A 136 -15.24 4.67 17.66
N THR A 137 -14.56 5.77 17.32
CA THR A 137 -13.27 5.71 16.62
C THR A 137 -12.13 5.70 17.62
N CYS A 138 -11.18 4.77 17.42
CA CYS A 138 -9.94 4.68 18.16
C CYS A 138 -8.81 5.26 17.29
N HIS A 139 -8.36 6.48 17.60
CA HIS A 139 -7.31 7.12 16.82
C HIS A 139 -5.98 6.36 16.99
N LEU A 140 -5.53 5.73 15.90
CA LEU A 140 -4.28 4.96 15.87
C LEU A 140 -3.07 5.88 15.75
N GLU A 141 -2.11 5.69 16.64
CA GLU A 141 -0.75 6.21 16.55
C GLU A 141 0.08 5.19 15.77
N MET A 142 0.39 5.52 14.52
CA MET A 142 1.17 4.66 13.62
C MET A 142 2.66 4.86 13.85
N GLN A 143 3.32 3.82 14.32
CA GLN A 143 4.78 3.72 14.35
C GLN A 143 5.28 2.92 13.14
N GLN A 144 6.60 2.74 13.00
CA GLN A 144 7.21 2.06 11.84
C GLN A 144 6.54 0.73 11.52
N ASN A 145 6.36 -0.15 12.51
CA ASN A 145 5.78 -1.50 12.32
C ASN A 145 4.58 -1.79 13.22
N GLN A 146 4.07 -0.82 13.97
CA GLN A 146 2.99 -1.03 14.94
C GLN A 146 1.91 0.04 14.82
N GLY A 147 0.66 -0.39 15.01
CA GLY A 147 -0.47 0.50 15.26
C GLY A 147 -0.83 0.43 16.73
N ILE A 148 -0.92 1.58 17.40
CA ILE A 148 -1.25 1.66 18.83
C ILE A 148 -2.47 2.54 19.00
N CYS A 149 -3.45 2.12 19.79
CA CYS A 149 -4.53 2.98 20.24
C CYS A 149 -4.59 3.02 21.77
N ASN A 150 -4.54 4.23 22.31
CA ASN A 150 -4.74 4.48 23.74
C ASN A 150 -6.19 4.92 23.97
N LEU A 151 -6.94 4.15 24.73
CA LEU A 151 -8.28 4.49 25.19
C LEU A 151 -8.19 5.05 26.61
N THR A 152 -8.54 6.32 26.79
CA THR A 152 -8.68 6.96 28.10
C THR A 152 -10.09 7.55 28.23
N MET A 153 -10.49 7.97 29.43
CA MET A 153 -11.82 8.59 29.60
C MET A 153 -11.98 9.84 28.73
N ASP A 154 -10.91 10.62 28.57
CA ASP A 154 -10.90 11.87 27.80
C ASP A 154 -10.63 11.66 26.30
N LYS A 155 -9.90 10.60 25.92
CA LYS A 155 -9.50 10.30 24.55
C LYS A 155 -10.03 8.93 24.14
N ASN A 156 -10.79 8.89 23.05
CA ASN A 156 -11.42 7.67 22.54
C ASN A 156 -12.46 7.05 23.51
N ASN A 157 -13.04 7.82 24.45
CA ASN A 157 -14.25 7.49 25.22
C ASN A 157 -14.22 6.16 26.01
N TYR A 158 -13.11 5.85 26.67
CA TYR A 158 -12.98 4.62 27.45
C TYR A 158 -14.01 4.52 28.59
N ARG A 159 -14.53 3.31 28.83
CA ARG A 159 -15.54 3.03 29.86
C ARG A 159 -15.11 1.82 30.72
N PRO A 160 -14.53 2.04 31.91
CA PRO A 160 -14.00 0.92 32.72
C PRO A 160 -15.05 -0.04 33.26
N ASN A 161 -16.32 0.37 33.28
CA ASN A 161 -17.43 -0.47 33.72
C ASN A 161 -17.91 -1.44 32.62
N TYR A 162 -17.32 -1.39 31.42
CA TYR A 162 -17.69 -2.27 30.33
C TYR A 162 -16.72 -3.45 30.27
N GLU A 163 -17.28 -4.65 30.33
CA GLU A 163 -16.52 -5.91 30.28
C GLU A 163 -16.04 -6.22 28.86
N PHE A 164 -16.91 -6.12 27.86
CA PHE A 164 -16.59 -6.52 26.49
C PHE A 164 -16.50 -5.34 25.53
N TYR A 165 -15.41 -5.33 24.78
CA TYR A 165 -15.18 -4.43 23.66
C TYR A 165 -15.06 -5.24 22.37
N ASN A 166 -15.83 -4.85 21.36
CA ASN A 166 -15.68 -5.38 20.01
C ASN A 166 -15.00 -4.34 19.13
N PHE A 167 -13.72 -4.57 18.85
CA PHE A 167 -12.90 -3.73 17.98
C PHE A 167 -13.06 -4.18 16.54
N THR A 168 -13.21 -3.24 15.61
CA THR A 168 -13.20 -3.47 14.18
C THR A 168 -12.02 -2.74 13.57
N LEU A 169 -11.05 -3.50 13.05
CA LEU A 169 -9.89 -2.97 12.35
C LEU A 169 -10.14 -3.08 10.84
N LYS A 170 -10.06 -1.96 10.14
CA LYS A 170 -10.15 -1.90 8.67
C LYS A 170 -8.79 -1.48 8.11
N GLY A 171 -8.13 -2.38 7.38
CA GLY A 171 -6.98 -2.08 6.53
C GLY A 171 -7.42 -1.81 5.10
N GLN A 172 -6.81 -0.82 4.43
CA GLN A 172 -7.10 -0.48 3.04
C GLN A 172 -5.84 0.01 2.31
N ASN A 173 -5.65 -0.46 1.08
CA ASN A 173 -4.67 0.05 0.12
C ASN A 173 -5.29 0.13 -1.28
N GLU A 174 -4.51 0.45 -2.31
CA GLU A 174 -5.01 0.61 -3.69
C GLU A 174 -5.63 -0.67 -4.29
N VAL A 175 -5.25 -1.85 -3.79
CA VAL A 175 -5.67 -3.13 -4.38
C VAL A 175 -6.74 -3.85 -3.55
N GLY A 176 -7.08 -3.37 -2.36
CA GLY A 176 -8.13 -4.00 -1.57
C GLY A 176 -8.37 -3.44 -0.18
N VAL A 177 -9.33 -4.09 0.49
CA VAL A 177 -9.77 -3.78 1.85
C VAL A 177 -9.84 -5.09 2.64
N ASN A 178 -9.32 -5.08 3.86
CA ASN A 178 -9.51 -6.16 4.84
C ASN A 178 -10.16 -5.60 6.11
N VAL A 179 -11.11 -6.33 6.67
CA VAL A 179 -11.85 -5.95 7.88
C VAL A 179 -11.85 -7.12 8.83
N GLN A 180 -11.34 -6.90 10.04
CA GLN A 180 -11.30 -7.91 11.10
C GLN A 180 -11.97 -7.38 12.36
N SER A 181 -12.60 -8.28 13.11
CA SER A 181 -13.21 -7.97 14.40
C SER A 181 -12.54 -8.74 15.53
N PHE A 182 -12.28 -8.05 16.65
CA PHE A 182 -11.61 -8.60 17.82
C PHE A 182 -12.44 -8.33 19.07
N TRP A 183 -12.82 -9.42 19.75
CA TRP A 183 -13.52 -9.35 21.03
C TRP A 183 -12.50 -9.38 22.18
N ILE A 184 -12.54 -8.34 23.01
CA ILE A 184 -11.64 -8.17 24.14
C ILE A 184 -12.47 -8.16 25.42
N ASN A 185 -12.15 -9.07 26.34
CA ASN A 185 -12.62 -9.00 27.71
C ASN A 185 -11.67 -8.11 28.52
N HIS A 186 -12.14 -6.91 28.83
CA HIS A 186 -11.42 -5.88 29.56
C HIS A 186 -10.93 -6.32 30.96
N TYR A 187 -11.68 -7.18 31.66
CA TYR A 187 -11.30 -7.64 33.00
C TYR A 187 -10.24 -8.74 33.01
N GLU A 188 -10.02 -9.39 31.87
CA GLU A 188 -9.09 -10.52 31.72
C GLU A 188 -7.85 -10.18 30.87
N SER A 189 -7.70 -8.92 30.43
CA SER A 189 -6.67 -8.47 29.49
C SER A 189 -5.49 -7.70 30.09
#